data_AF-A0A3M5DIS7-F1
#
_entry.id   AF-A0A3M5DIS7-F1
#
_cell.length_a   1.000
_cell.length_b   1.000
_cell.length_c   1.000
_cell.angle_alpha   90.00
_cell.angle_beta   90.00
_cell.angle_gamma   90.00
#
_symmetry.space_group_name_H-M   'P 1'
#
loop_
_entity.id
_entity.type
_entity.pdbx_description
1 polymer ?
#
loop_
_entity_poly.entity_id
_entity_poly.type
_entity_poly.pdbx_seq_one_letter_code
_entity_poly.pdbx_strand_id
1 'polypeptide(L)'
;LAERLRGQGVQVDYLPLYRRRAPDYPAGELLARVRAERLNGLVVSSGQGLQNLYQLAAADWPEIGRLPLFVPSPRVAEMARELGAQRVIDCRGASAPALLAALTSAA
;
A
#
# COMPACT_ATOMS: atom_id res chain seq x y z
N LEU A 1 13.88 2.37 14.43
CA LEU A 1 13.78 2.10 15.89
C LEU A 1 15.05 1.43 16.41
N ALA A 2 15.39 0.22 15.96
CA ALA A 2 16.60 -0.48 16.43
C ALA A 2 17.88 0.34 16.23
N GLU A 3 18.07 0.97 15.07
CA GLU A 3 19.21 1.87 14.82
C GLU A 3 19.28 3.01 15.83
N ARG A 4 18.14 3.65 16.12
CA ARG A 4 18.05 4.74 17.10
C ARG A 4 18.41 4.26 18.51
N LEU A 5 17.91 3.08 18.91
CA LEU A 5 18.19 2.49 20.23
C LEU A 5 19.67 2.06 20.35
N ARG A 6 20.24 1.43 19.32
CA ARG A 6 21.66 1.08 19.28
C ARG A 6 22.56 2.31 19.33
N GLY A 7 22.17 3.40 18.67
CA GLY A 7 22.85 4.70 18.77
C GLY A 7 22.86 5.29 20.18
N GLN A 8 21.99 4.81 21.07
CA GLN A 8 21.94 5.18 22.50
C GLN A 8 22.64 4.15 23.40
N GLY A 9 23.39 3.20 22.82
CA GLY A 9 24.09 2.14 23.57
C GLY A 9 23.20 0.98 24.01
N VAL A 10 21.93 0.93 23.58
CA VAL A 10 21.02 -0.17 23.92
C VAL A 10 21.30 -1.37 23.02
N GLN A 11 21.49 -2.55 23.61
CA GLN A 11 21.53 -3.80 22.86
C GLN A 11 20.13 -4.13 22.35
N VAL A 12 20.02 -4.41 21.05
CA VAL A 12 18.75 -4.74 20.40
C VAL A 12 18.90 -6.03 19.60
N ASP A 13 18.20 -7.06 20.07
CA ASP A 13 18.07 -8.35 19.40
C ASP A 13 16.70 -8.47 18.70
N TYR A 14 16.65 -9.21 17.61
CA TYR A 14 15.42 -9.48 16.86
C TYR A 14 14.99 -10.93 17.03
N LEU A 15 13.70 -11.14 17.32
CA LEU A 15 13.06 -12.45 17.27
C LEU A 15 11.88 -12.38 16.29
N PRO A 16 12.09 -12.67 14.99
CA PRO A 16 11.03 -12.64 14.00
C PRO A 16 9.98 -13.72 14.28
N LEU A 17 8.78 -13.33 14.71
CA LEU A 17 7.70 -14.26 15.05
C LEU A 17 6.84 -14.67 13.84
N TYR A 18 6.82 -13.83 12.81
CA TYR A 18 6.03 -14.08 11.61
C TYR A 18 6.68 -13.43 10.39
N ARG A 19 6.19 -13.82 9.21
CA ARG A 19 6.49 -13.15 7.93
C ARG A 19 5.21 -12.93 7.15
N ARG A 20 5.18 -11.86 6.37
CA ARG A 20 4.13 -11.63 5.38
C ARG A 20 4.54 -12.30 4.07
N ARG A 21 3.58 -12.86 3.35
CA ARG A 21 3.77 -13.38 2.00
C ARG A 21 2.74 -12.73 1.08
N ALA A 22 3.13 -12.49 -0.17
CA ALA A 22 2.16 -12.12 -1.19
C ALA A 22 1.18 -13.29 -1.41
N PRO A 23 -0.12 -13.02 -1.58
CA PRO A 23 -1.06 -14.04 -2.01
C PRO A 23 -0.71 -14.50 -3.44
N ASP A 24 -0.97 -15.77 -3.72
CA ASP A 24 -0.80 -16.37 -5.03
C ASP A 24 -2.11 -16.25 -5.81
N TYR A 25 -2.17 -15.33 -6.77
CA TYR A 25 -3.32 -15.13 -7.64
C TYR A 25 -2.92 -15.36 -9.09
N PRO A 26 -3.82 -15.90 -9.93
CA PRO A 26 -3.59 -15.98 -11.37
C PRO A 26 -3.31 -14.60 -11.97
N ALA A 27 -2.48 -14.58 -13.02
CA ALA A 27 -2.22 -13.36 -13.77
C ALA A 27 -3.54 -12.76 -14.30
N GLY A 28 -3.69 -11.43 -14.17
CA GLY A 28 -4.88 -10.70 -14.60
C GLY A 28 -6.07 -10.74 -13.63
N GLU A 29 -6.05 -11.57 -12.57
CA GLU A 29 -7.16 -11.65 -11.60
C GLU A 29 -7.46 -10.29 -10.95
N LEU A 30 -6.42 -9.51 -10.63
CA LEU A 30 -6.60 -8.17 -10.04
C LEU A 30 -7.39 -7.24 -10.96
N LEU A 31 -6.99 -7.15 -12.24
CA LEU A 31 -7.66 -6.28 -13.20
C LEU A 31 -9.08 -6.79 -13.51
N ALA A 32 -9.25 -8.11 -13.65
CA ALA A 32 -10.56 -8.72 -13.83
C ALA A 32 -11.50 -8.37 -12.68
N ARG A 33 -11.03 -8.48 -11.42
CA ARG A 33 -11.81 -8.12 -10.23
C ARG A 33 -12.19 -6.64 -10.22
N VAL A 34 -11.23 -5.77 -10.49
CA VAL A 34 -11.45 -4.31 -10.53
C VAL A 34 -12.55 -3.96 -11.54
N ARG A 35 -12.51 -4.56 -12.73
CA ARG A 35 -13.51 -4.32 -13.78
C ARG A 35 -14.87 -4.91 -13.45
N ALA A 36 -14.92 -6.18 -13.03
CA ALA A 36 -16.16 -6.90 -12.73
C ALA A 36 -16.96 -6.21 -11.61
N GLU A 37 -16.27 -5.82 -10.53
CA GLU A 37 -16.88 -5.17 -9.37
C GLU A 37 -16.97 -3.65 -9.51
N ARG A 38 -16.53 -3.10 -10.65
CA ARG A 38 -16.51 -1.65 -10.95
C ARG A 38 -15.80 -0.85 -9.85
N LEU A 39 -14.70 -1.39 -9.32
CA LEU A 39 -13.93 -0.75 -8.26
C LEU A 39 -13.31 0.55 -8.79
N ASN A 40 -13.51 1.63 -8.04
CA ASN A 40 -13.09 2.98 -8.41
C ASN A 40 -12.04 3.55 -7.45
N GLY A 41 -11.45 2.71 -6.59
CA GLY A 41 -10.43 3.07 -5.63
C GLY A 41 -9.73 1.84 -5.06
N LEU A 42 -8.48 2.03 -4.63
CA LEU A 42 -7.61 1.00 -4.09
C LEU A 42 -7.11 1.43 -2.72
N VAL A 43 -7.02 0.50 -1.77
CA VAL A 43 -6.52 0.77 -0.43
C VAL A 43 -5.37 -0.19 -0.12
N VAL A 44 -4.25 0.35 0.35
CA VAL A 44 -3.14 -0.44 0.89
C VAL A 44 -2.84 -0.01 2.31
N SER A 45 -2.59 -0.97 3.20
CA SER A 45 -2.33 -0.70 4.63
C SER A 45 -0.85 -0.64 4.99
N SER A 46 0.05 -0.90 4.04
CA SER A 46 1.50 -0.87 4.25
C SER A 46 2.28 -0.79 2.94
N GLY A 47 3.57 -0.41 3.01
CA GLY A 47 4.47 -0.43 1.86
C GLY A 47 4.67 -1.83 1.26
N GLN A 48 4.69 -2.89 2.07
CA GLN A 48 4.73 -4.27 1.56
C GLN A 48 3.45 -4.62 0.78
N GLY A 49 2.28 -4.16 1.25
CA GLY A 49 1.02 -4.34 0.54
C GLY A 49 1.00 -3.61 -0.80
N LEU A 50 1.56 -2.40 -0.86
CA LEU A 50 1.73 -1.64 -2.10
C LEU A 50 2.62 -2.39 -3.11
N GLN A 51 3.75 -2.93 -2.66
CA GLN A 51 4.64 -3.71 -3.52
C GLN A 51 3.93 -4.96 -4.06
N ASN A 52 3.18 -5.67 -3.21
CA ASN A 52 2.41 -6.82 -3.65
C ASN A 52 1.35 -6.42 -4.68
N LEU A 53 0.63 -5.31 -4.47
CA LEU A 53 -0.35 -4.79 -5.43
C LEU A 53 0.30 -4.48 -6.78
N TYR A 54 1.44 -3.79 -6.77
CA TYR A 54 2.20 -3.47 -7.99
C TYR A 54 2.64 -4.72 -8.75
N GLN A 55 3.18 -5.72 -8.05
CA GLN A 55 3.60 -6.98 -8.65
C GLN A 55 2.43 -7.79 -9.20
N LEU A 56 1.28 -7.81 -8.49
CA LEU A 56 0.07 -8.48 -8.97
C LEU A 56 -0.55 -7.79 -10.20
N ALA A 57 -0.45 -6.47 -10.28
CA ALA A 57 -0.89 -5.73 -11.45
C ALA A 57 0.04 -5.97 -12.66
N ALA A 58 1.35 -6.09 -12.44
CA ALA A 58 2.33 -6.37 -13.50
C ALA A 58 2.10 -5.49 -14.76
N ALA A 59 1.80 -6.09 -15.90
CA ALA A 59 1.54 -5.39 -17.16
C ALA A 59 0.30 -4.49 -17.13
N ASP A 60 -0.65 -4.75 -16.21
CA ASP A 60 -1.88 -3.98 -16.04
C ASP A 60 -1.71 -2.74 -15.15
N TRP A 61 -0.52 -2.55 -14.56
CA TRP A 61 -0.27 -1.41 -13.66
C TRP A 61 -0.57 -0.04 -14.28
N PRO A 62 -0.31 0.26 -15.58
CA PRO A 62 -0.70 1.53 -16.18
C PRO A 62 -2.22 1.82 -16.12
N GLU A 63 -3.07 0.80 -16.03
CA GLU A 63 -4.51 0.95 -15.81
C GLU A 63 -4.85 1.03 -14.32
N ILE A 64 -4.33 0.09 -13.52
CA ILE A 64 -4.58 0.01 -12.07
C ILE A 64 -4.09 1.26 -11.34
N GLY A 65 -2.88 1.73 -11.67
CA GLY A 65 -2.23 2.90 -11.04
C GLY A 65 -2.91 4.24 -11.33
N ARG A 66 -3.91 4.28 -12.22
CA ARG A 66 -4.77 5.46 -12.44
C ARG A 66 -5.85 5.61 -11.39
N LEU A 67 -6.24 4.53 -10.71
CA LEU A 67 -7.24 4.58 -9.67
C LEU A 67 -6.74 5.36 -8.45
N PRO A 68 -7.64 6.06 -7.72
CA PRO A 68 -7.33 6.64 -6.41
C PRO A 68 -6.74 5.57 -5.49
N LEU A 69 -5.51 5.79 -5.01
CA LEU A 69 -4.78 4.88 -4.16
C LEU A 69 -4.60 5.49 -2.76
N PHE A 70 -5.34 4.94 -1.80
CA PHE A 70 -5.30 5.30 -0.39
C PHE A 70 -4.14 4.57 0.30
N VAL A 71 -3.24 5.34 0.90
CA VAL A 71 -2.01 4.85 1.53
C VAL A 71 -1.92 5.33 2.98
N PRO A 72 -1.21 4.61 3.89
CA PRO A 72 -1.32 4.86 5.32
C PRO A 72 -0.38 5.95 5.85
N SER A 73 0.56 6.45 5.03
CA SER A 73 1.58 7.41 5.47
C SER A 73 2.27 8.11 4.29
N PRO A 74 2.93 9.26 4.51
CA PRO A 74 3.70 9.98 3.49
C PRO A 74 4.77 9.10 2.81
N ARG A 75 5.48 8.29 3.59
CA ARG A 75 6.50 7.36 3.07
C ARG A 75 5.94 6.40 2.02
N VAL A 76 4.76 5.84 2.27
CA VAL A 76 4.11 4.92 1.31
C VAL A 76 3.54 5.70 0.12
N ALA A 77 3.15 6.96 0.33
CA ALA A 77 2.72 7.83 -0.76
C ALA A 77 3.86 8.12 -1.75
N GLU A 78 5.07 8.38 -1.26
CA GLU A 78 6.28 8.54 -2.08
C GLU A 78 6.56 7.26 -2.88
N MET A 79 6.61 6.11 -2.20
CA MET A 79 6.77 4.80 -2.86
C MET A 79 5.74 4.59 -3.98
N ALA A 80 4.47 4.95 -3.76
CA ALA A 80 3.42 4.80 -4.76
C ALA A 80 3.65 5.69 -6.00
N ARG A 81 4.11 6.93 -5.79
CA ARG A 81 4.43 7.86 -6.88
C ARG A 81 5.66 7.40 -7.66
N GLU A 82 6.68 6.87 -7.00
CA GLU A 82 7.86 6.28 -7.65
C GLU A 82 7.48 5.09 -8.54
N LEU A 83 6.48 4.32 -8.13
CA LEU A 83 5.90 3.24 -8.94
C LEU A 83 4.98 3.75 -10.07
N GLY A 84 4.73 5.06 -10.17
CA GLY A 84 3.91 5.66 -11.23
C GLY A 84 2.41 5.74 -10.92
N ALA A 85 1.99 5.58 -9.67
CA ALA A 85 0.60 5.82 -9.29
C ALA A 85 0.22 7.30 -9.47
N GLN A 86 -0.93 7.56 -10.11
CA GLN A 86 -1.29 8.91 -10.54
C GLN A 86 -2.06 9.71 -9.49
N ARG A 87 -2.93 9.05 -8.71
CA ARG A 87 -3.75 9.71 -7.68
C ARG A 87 -3.52 9.04 -6.32
N VAL A 88 -2.56 9.55 -5.56
CA VAL A 88 -2.18 9.01 -4.25
C VAL A 88 -2.77 9.86 -3.12
N ILE A 89 -3.48 9.23 -2.19
CA ILE A 89 -4.18 9.86 -1.07
C ILE A 89 -3.60 9.33 0.25
N ASP A 90 -2.92 10.19 1.00
CA ASP A 90 -2.39 9.84 2.32
C ASP A 90 -3.48 9.91 3.39
N CYS A 91 -3.85 8.76 3.95
CA CYS A 91 -4.84 8.63 5.01
C CYS A 91 -4.32 9.05 6.39
N ARG A 92 -3.00 9.27 6.55
CA ARG A 92 -2.36 9.57 7.86
C ARG A 92 -2.66 8.51 8.92
N GLY A 93 -2.79 7.26 8.47
CA GLY A 93 -3.08 6.10 9.31
C GLY A 93 -3.63 4.95 8.47
N ALA A 94 -3.51 3.73 9.00
CA ALA A 94 -4.05 2.52 8.36
C ALA A 94 -5.39 2.07 8.96
N SER A 95 -6.02 2.90 9.80
CA SER A 95 -7.27 2.56 10.50
C SER A 95 -8.50 2.93 9.67
N ALA A 96 -9.64 2.31 9.97
CA ALA A 96 -10.91 2.65 9.31
C ALA A 96 -11.30 4.14 9.48
N PRO A 97 -11.19 4.77 10.66
CA PRO A 97 -11.45 6.21 10.79
C PRO A 97 -10.55 7.09 9.92
N ALA A 98 -9.27 6.73 9.80
CA ALA A 98 -8.31 7.46 8.96
C ALA A 98 -8.69 7.38 7.47
N LEU A 99 -9.08 6.20 7.00
CA LEU A 99 -9.57 6.00 5.64
C LEU A 99 -10.86 6.78 5.37
N LEU A 100 -11.84 6.74 6.30
CA LEU A 100 -13.10 7.47 6.18
C LEU A 100 -12.87 8.98 6.11
N ALA A 101 -12.01 9.52 6.98
CA ALA A 101 -11.65 10.94 6.95
C ALA A 101 -11.04 11.31 5.58
N ALA A 102 -10.11 10.50 5.07
CA ALA A 102 -9.49 10.71 3.76
C ALA A 102 -10.53 10.70 2.63
N LEU A 103 -11.45 9.73 2.63
CA LEU A 103 -12.56 9.64 1.66
C LEU A 103 -13.43 10.90 1.65
N THR A 104 -13.81 11.41 2.82
CA THR A 104 -14.64 12.61 2.92
C THR A 104 -13.92 13.89 2.50
N SER A 105 -12.60 13.93 2.60
CA SER A 105 -11.77 15.09 2.21
C SER A 105 -11.30 15.08 0.76
N ALA A 106 -11.37 13.91 0.09
CA ALA A 106 -10.91 13.71 -1.27
C ALA A 106 -12.05 13.81 -2.32
N ALA A 107 -13.26 14.11 -1.85
CA ALA A 107 -14.44 14.42 -2.66
C ALA A 107 -14.35 15.81 -3.27
#